data_AF-A0A2P4YRV2-F1
#
_entry.id   AF-A0A2P4YRV2-F1
#
_cell.length_a   1.000
_cell.length_b   1.000
_cell.length_c   1.000
_cell.angle_alpha   90.00
_cell.angle_beta   90.00
_cell.angle_gamma   90.00
#
_symmetry.space_group_name_H-M   'P 1'
#
loop_
_entity.id
_entity.type
_entity.pdbx_description
1 polymer ?
#
loop_
_entity_poly.entity_id
_entity_poly.type
_entity_poly.pdbx_seq_one_letter_code
_entity_poly.pdbx_strand_id
1 'polypeptide(L)'
;DRHHNEHIQLARLIAHALTQPPEPSDSTQRQAILHAESASALVGILRGQYQPPNSSAKLAQLRVDLHSAEASNASLQKRLGSSLDQVAQLKLQLETSERECHLWKREVDKSVGLITSLRKALTASGAEIKQARAAQTAEVTATQSALHAAELMIKSRDEDITALSRSIVERDEAYKILQGVSAKHFQQLQEIVLSLDDDGSHKHRHAKKTIDEMRETNLCQKRVISRQGFVPMHDPHMSAAAGAGLDIPGMDPASLKLNARLCRLLAERFPEVMRIPDGEDRIVELHICSR
;
A
#
# COMPACT_ATOMS: atom_id res chain seq x y z
N ASP A 1 104.67 -75.61 23.49
CA ASP A 1 105.07 -76.32 24.73
C ASP A 1 105.12 -75.47 26.00
N ARG A 2 105.81 -74.32 26.05
CA ARG A 2 105.90 -73.50 27.29
C ARG A 2 104.55 -73.04 27.87
N HIS A 3 103.66 -72.45 27.06
CA HIS A 3 102.36 -71.97 27.53
C HIS A 3 101.42 -73.08 28.01
N HIS A 4 101.48 -74.27 27.38
CA HIS A 4 100.65 -75.41 27.79
C HIS A 4 101.05 -75.91 29.18
N ASN A 5 102.35 -75.94 29.47
CA ASN A 5 102.86 -76.31 30.79
C ASN A 5 102.48 -75.26 31.86
N GLU A 6 102.52 -73.97 31.52
CA GLU A 6 102.10 -72.89 32.44
C GLU A 6 100.62 -72.98 32.82
N HIS A 7 99.71 -73.27 31.87
CA HIS A 7 98.29 -73.44 32.16
C HIS A 7 98.00 -74.69 33.01
N ILE A 8 98.72 -75.80 32.79
CA ILE A 8 98.59 -77.01 33.61
C ILE A 8 99.05 -76.72 35.05
N GLN A 9 100.17 -76.01 35.22
CA GLN A 9 100.68 -75.66 36.54
C GLN A 9 99.76 -74.65 37.25
N LEU A 10 99.22 -73.68 36.52
CA LEU A 10 98.23 -72.73 37.04
C LEU A 10 96.95 -73.45 37.50
N ALA A 11 96.39 -74.35 36.69
CA ALA A 11 95.19 -75.10 37.05
C ALA A 11 95.41 -75.98 38.30
N ARG A 12 96.59 -76.59 38.43
CA ARG A 12 96.97 -77.35 39.64
C ARG A 12 97.09 -76.45 40.87
N LEU A 13 97.67 -75.26 40.72
CA LEU A 13 97.80 -74.29 41.81
C LEU A 13 96.44 -73.71 42.23
N ILE A 14 95.55 -73.42 41.28
CA ILE A 14 94.16 -72.99 41.55
C ILE A 14 93.41 -74.10 42.30
N ALA A 15 93.49 -75.34 41.83
CA ALA A 15 92.87 -76.49 42.49
C ALA A 15 93.40 -76.68 43.93
N HIS A 16 94.71 -76.57 44.11
CA HIS A 16 95.33 -76.66 45.43
C HIS A 16 94.84 -75.56 46.37
N ALA A 17 94.86 -74.31 45.91
CA ALA A 17 94.40 -73.14 46.66
C ALA A 17 92.90 -73.19 47.03
N LEU A 18 92.06 -73.88 46.24
CA LEU A 18 90.63 -74.07 46.55
C LEU A 18 90.37 -75.20 47.55
N THR A 19 91.21 -76.24 47.54
CA THR A 19 91.10 -77.38 48.47
C THR A 19 91.75 -77.11 49.83
N GLN A 20 92.71 -76.18 49.90
CA GLN A 20 93.37 -75.72 51.13
C GLN A 20 93.45 -74.19 51.13
N PRO A 21 92.32 -73.48 51.34
CA PRO A 21 92.31 -72.04 51.29
C PRO A 21 93.09 -71.45 52.47
N PRO A 22 93.88 -70.37 52.26
CA PRO A 22 94.49 -69.64 53.37
C PRO A 22 93.39 -69.00 54.22
N GLU A 23 93.33 -69.37 55.50
CA GLU A 23 92.41 -68.77 56.47
C GLU A 23 92.94 -67.39 56.92
N PRO A 24 92.10 -66.32 56.96
CA PRO A 24 90.67 -66.28 56.65
C PRO A 24 90.42 -65.94 55.16
N SER A 25 89.80 -66.87 54.41
CA SER A 25 89.40 -66.63 53.01
C SER A 25 87.90 -66.34 52.92
N ASP A 26 87.52 -65.14 52.47
CA ASP A 26 86.13 -64.79 52.15
C ASP A 26 85.69 -65.37 50.78
N SER A 27 84.39 -65.33 50.48
CA SER A 27 83.87 -65.82 49.20
C SER A 27 84.43 -65.07 47.99
N THR A 28 84.80 -63.79 48.17
CA THR A 28 85.36 -62.92 47.14
C THR A 28 86.77 -63.35 46.73
N GLN A 29 87.59 -63.74 47.72
CA GLN A 29 88.95 -64.24 47.53
C GLN A 29 88.94 -65.63 46.89
N ARG A 30 87.99 -66.51 47.27
CA ARG A 30 87.79 -67.81 46.61
C ARG A 30 87.37 -67.66 45.15
N GLN A 31 86.49 -66.70 44.85
CA GLN A 31 86.10 -66.39 43.46
C GLN A 31 87.29 -65.80 42.67
N ALA A 32 88.14 -64.98 43.29
CA ALA A 32 89.33 -64.44 42.66
C ALA A 32 90.37 -65.54 42.32
N ILE A 33 90.57 -66.51 43.21
CA ILE A 33 91.43 -67.69 42.97
C ILE A 33 90.93 -68.49 41.77
N LEU A 34 89.62 -68.69 41.65
CA LEU A 34 89.00 -69.40 40.53
C LEU A 34 89.22 -68.72 39.17
N HIS A 35 89.24 -67.39 39.14
CA HIS A 35 89.39 -66.59 37.92
C HIS A 35 90.83 -66.06 37.73
N ALA A 36 91.83 -66.64 38.40
CA ALA A 36 93.21 -66.21 38.26
C ALA A 36 93.77 -66.55 36.87
N GLU A 37 94.02 -65.52 36.05
CA GLU A 37 94.47 -65.67 34.66
C GLU A 37 95.97 -66.04 34.53
N SER A 38 96.73 -65.98 35.63
CA SER A 38 98.16 -66.32 35.66
C SER A 38 98.65 -66.77 37.05
N ALA A 39 99.79 -67.47 37.10
CA ALA A 39 100.39 -67.92 38.36
C ALA A 39 100.88 -66.76 39.24
N SER A 40 101.34 -65.67 38.64
CA SER A 40 101.69 -64.44 39.37
C SER A 40 100.46 -63.75 39.96
N ALA A 41 99.34 -63.70 39.23
CA ALA A 41 98.08 -63.18 39.74
C ALA A 41 97.55 -64.01 40.91
N LEU A 42 97.62 -65.34 40.82
CA LEU A 42 97.23 -66.25 41.91
C LEU A 42 98.07 -66.04 43.18
N VAL A 43 99.39 -65.89 43.05
CA VAL A 43 100.28 -65.61 44.20
C VAL A 43 99.96 -64.25 44.84
N GLY A 44 99.62 -63.23 44.03
CA GLY A 44 99.17 -61.93 44.53
C GLY A 44 97.88 -62.03 45.36
N ILE A 45 96.94 -62.88 44.95
CA ILE A 45 95.68 -63.13 45.67
C ILE A 45 95.92 -63.88 46.98
N LEU A 46 96.80 -64.89 46.98
CA LEU A 46 97.15 -65.67 48.18
C LEU A 46 97.95 -64.89 49.21
N ARG A 47 98.73 -63.89 48.79
CA ARG A 47 99.50 -62.99 49.68
C ARG A 47 98.65 -61.89 50.33
N GLY A 48 97.33 -61.89 50.10
CA GLY A 48 96.43 -60.86 50.63
C GLY A 48 96.57 -59.49 49.96
N GLN A 49 97.21 -59.41 48.78
CA GLN A 49 97.33 -58.17 48.00
C GLN A 49 96.15 -57.96 47.04
N TYR A 50 95.13 -58.80 47.11
CA TYR A 50 93.91 -58.68 46.33
C TYR A 50 92.96 -57.68 47.00
N GLN A 51 92.76 -56.53 46.36
CA GLN A 51 91.62 -55.66 46.66
C GLN A 51 90.44 -56.11 45.79
N PRO A 52 89.31 -56.52 46.39
CA PRO A 52 88.09 -56.75 45.65
C PRO A 52 87.72 -55.50 44.84
N PRO A 53 87.18 -55.65 43.62
CA PRO A 53 86.49 -54.54 42.95
C PRO A 53 85.47 -53.95 43.92
N ASN A 54 85.39 -52.62 44.01
CA ASN A 54 84.58 -51.90 45.01
C ASN A 54 83.05 -52.04 44.75
N SER A 55 82.56 -53.27 44.76
CA SER A 55 81.20 -53.72 44.45
C SER A 55 80.18 -53.15 45.42
N SER A 56 80.57 -52.93 46.68
CA SER A 56 79.77 -52.24 47.69
C SER A 56 79.44 -50.80 47.29
N ALA A 57 80.42 -50.04 46.78
CA ALA A 57 80.18 -48.67 46.30
C ALA A 57 79.27 -48.64 45.07
N LYS A 58 79.44 -49.57 44.13
CA LYS A 58 78.54 -49.72 42.97
C LYS A 58 77.11 -50.10 43.41
N LEU A 59 76.95 -51.00 44.37
CA LEU A 59 75.64 -51.36 44.94
C LEU A 59 74.98 -50.19 45.67
N ALA A 60 75.75 -49.42 46.43
CA ALA A 60 75.24 -48.22 47.10
C ALA A 60 74.75 -47.18 46.08
N GLN A 61 75.51 -46.95 45.01
CA GLN A 61 75.10 -46.06 43.92
C GLN A 61 73.82 -46.56 43.23
N LEU A 62 73.74 -47.85 42.88
CA LEU A 62 72.54 -48.43 42.27
C LEU A 62 71.30 -48.30 43.16
N ARG A 63 71.44 -48.39 44.50
CA ARG A 63 70.32 -48.14 45.40
C ARG A 63 69.87 -46.68 45.37
N VAL A 64 70.81 -45.73 45.39
CA VAL A 64 70.49 -44.30 45.28
C VAL A 64 69.79 -44.00 43.96
N ASP A 65 70.30 -44.55 42.86
CA ASP A 65 69.71 -44.38 41.53
C ASP A 65 68.30 -44.99 41.46
N LEU A 66 68.09 -46.17 42.06
CA LEU A 66 66.77 -46.80 42.17
C LEU A 66 65.79 -45.90 42.94
N HIS A 67 66.18 -45.37 44.10
CA HIS A 67 65.33 -44.47 44.88
C HIS A 67 65.02 -43.17 44.11
N SER A 68 66.00 -42.65 43.36
CA SER A 68 65.80 -41.48 42.50
C SER A 68 64.81 -41.76 41.38
N ALA A 69 64.93 -42.93 40.73
CA ALA A 69 64.02 -43.38 39.68
C ALA A 69 62.60 -43.60 40.22
N GLU A 70 62.45 -44.20 41.41
CA GLU A 70 61.16 -44.38 42.08
C GLU A 70 60.49 -43.04 42.40
N ALA A 71 61.24 -42.07 42.94
CA ALA A 71 60.73 -40.73 43.22
C ALA A 71 60.30 -39.98 41.94
N SER A 72 61.10 -40.09 40.87
CA SER A 72 60.77 -39.53 39.56
C SER A 72 59.50 -40.18 38.98
N ASN A 73 59.38 -41.50 39.09
CA ASN A 73 58.21 -42.23 38.63
C ASN A 73 56.93 -41.82 39.39
N ALA A 74 57.00 -41.68 40.71
CA ALA A 74 55.88 -41.19 41.52
C ALA A 74 55.45 -39.77 41.10
N SER A 75 56.42 -38.88 40.82
CA SER A 75 56.16 -37.54 40.29
C SER A 75 55.47 -37.57 38.92
N LEU A 76 55.96 -38.41 38.00
CA LEU A 76 55.35 -38.58 36.68
C LEU A 76 53.94 -39.14 36.77
N GLN A 77 53.68 -40.13 37.64
CA GLN A 77 52.33 -40.65 37.87
C GLN A 77 51.36 -39.57 38.37
N LYS A 78 51.81 -38.70 39.29
CA LYS A 78 50.98 -37.59 39.78
C LYS A 78 50.67 -36.59 38.67
N ARG A 79 51.66 -36.25 37.83
CA ARG A 79 51.47 -35.36 36.68
C ARG A 79 50.54 -35.98 35.63
N LEU A 80 50.68 -37.28 35.39
CA LEU A 80 49.79 -38.03 34.49
C LEU A 80 48.35 -38.01 35.01
N GLY A 81 48.13 -38.25 36.30
CA GLY A 81 46.81 -38.13 36.94
C GLY A 81 46.20 -36.74 36.75
N SER A 82 46.94 -35.67 37.08
CA SER A 82 46.47 -34.30 36.87
C SER A 82 46.18 -33.98 35.41
N SER A 83 46.96 -34.52 34.47
CA SER A 83 46.71 -34.35 33.04
C SER A 83 45.45 -35.08 32.59
N LEU A 84 45.17 -36.27 33.14
CA LEU A 84 43.94 -37.02 32.86
C LEU A 84 42.71 -36.28 33.38
N ASP A 85 42.79 -35.70 34.58
CA ASP A 85 41.71 -34.87 35.14
C ASP A 85 41.42 -33.64 34.27
N GLN A 86 42.49 -32.97 33.78
CA GLN A 86 42.34 -31.84 32.85
C GLN A 86 41.69 -32.27 31.53
N VAL A 87 42.07 -33.42 30.97
CA VAL A 87 41.46 -33.97 29.76
C VAL A 87 39.98 -34.27 29.98
N ALA A 88 39.62 -34.84 31.14
CA ALA A 88 38.22 -35.11 31.48
C ALA A 88 37.40 -33.80 31.58
N GLN A 89 37.97 -32.76 32.20
CA GLN A 89 37.33 -31.46 32.32
C GLN A 89 37.13 -30.77 30.96
N LEU A 90 38.16 -30.76 30.10
CA LEU A 90 38.07 -30.20 28.76
C LEU A 90 37.06 -30.94 27.89
N LYS A 91 36.99 -32.27 28.02
CA LYS A 91 36.01 -33.09 27.31
C LYS A 91 34.58 -32.70 27.71
N LEU A 92 34.32 -32.53 29.01
CA LEU A 92 33.01 -32.07 29.49
C LEU A 92 32.68 -30.68 28.94
N GLN A 93 33.64 -29.74 28.95
CA GLN A 93 33.44 -28.39 28.42
C GLN A 93 33.14 -28.39 26.91
N LEU A 94 33.84 -29.22 26.15
CA LEU A 94 33.60 -29.40 24.72
C LEU A 94 32.17 -29.90 24.48
N GLU A 95 31.75 -30.96 25.18
CA GLU A 95 30.40 -31.49 25.03
C GLU A 95 29.32 -30.47 25.44
N THR A 96 29.57 -29.63 26.45
CA THR A 96 28.62 -28.54 26.80
C THR A 96 28.54 -27.48 25.70
N SER A 97 29.69 -27.07 25.15
CA SER A 97 29.74 -26.08 24.07
C SER A 97 29.09 -26.59 22.78
N GLU A 98 29.27 -27.87 22.45
CA GLU A 98 28.60 -28.52 21.32
C GLU A 98 27.07 -28.50 21.47
N ARG A 99 26.55 -28.80 22.68
CA ARG A 99 25.11 -28.73 22.95
C ARG A 99 24.56 -27.30 22.80
N GLU A 100 25.30 -26.30 23.27
CA GLU A 100 24.93 -24.88 23.09
C GLU A 100 24.95 -24.47 21.62
N CYS A 101 25.98 -24.89 20.87
CA CYS A 101 26.06 -24.64 19.42
C CYS A 101 24.83 -25.19 18.68
N HIS A 102 24.40 -26.42 19.02
CA HIS A 102 23.18 -27.00 18.46
C HIS A 102 21.89 -26.27 18.87
N LEU A 103 21.82 -25.68 20.06
CA LEU A 103 20.71 -24.83 20.48
C LEU A 103 20.66 -23.54 19.66
N TRP A 104 21.80 -22.84 19.58
CA TRP A 104 21.90 -21.60 18.81
C TRP A 104 21.62 -21.80 17.33
N LYS A 105 22.09 -22.91 16.74
CA LYS A 105 21.79 -23.24 15.34
C LYS A 105 20.28 -23.37 15.10
N ARG A 106 19.57 -24.10 15.97
CA ARG A 106 18.10 -24.22 15.89
C ARG A 106 17.40 -22.87 16.03
N GLU A 107 17.89 -22.00 16.90
CA GLU A 107 17.29 -20.67 17.11
C GLU A 107 17.54 -19.73 15.92
N VAL A 108 18.72 -19.81 15.31
CA VAL A 108 19.03 -19.12 14.05
C VAL A 108 18.10 -19.60 12.94
N ASP A 109 17.91 -20.92 12.79
CA ASP A 109 17.03 -21.49 11.76
C ASP A 109 15.58 -21.00 11.92
N LYS A 110 15.06 -20.96 13.16
CA LYS A 110 13.74 -20.38 13.46
C LYS A 110 13.67 -18.89 13.10
N SER A 111 14.68 -18.12 13.49
CA SER A 111 14.76 -16.68 13.24
C SER A 111 14.80 -16.38 11.74
N VAL A 112 15.56 -17.17 10.97
CA VAL A 112 15.59 -17.09 9.50
C VAL A 112 14.21 -17.38 8.91
N GLY A 113 13.51 -18.39 9.43
CA GLY A 113 12.13 -18.69 9.03
C GLY A 113 11.18 -17.52 9.26
N LEU A 114 11.22 -16.90 10.44
CA LEU A 114 10.40 -15.73 10.79
C LEU A 114 10.72 -14.53 9.90
N ILE A 115 11.99 -14.21 9.70
CA ILE A 115 12.43 -13.11 8.82
C ILE A 115 11.94 -13.34 7.38
N THR A 116 11.97 -14.58 6.91
CA THR A 116 11.49 -14.94 5.57
C THR A 116 9.98 -14.73 5.46
N SER A 117 9.21 -15.16 6.45
CA SER A 117 7.75 -14.94 6.50
C SER A 117 7.40 -13.46 6.56
N LEU A 118 8.10 -12.67 7.39
CA LEU A 118 7.92 -11.22 7.46
C LEU A 118 8.22 -10.53 6.14
N ARG A 119 9.30 -10.93 5.44
CA ARG A 119 9.64 -10.38 4.13
C ARG A 119 8.53 -10.65 3.09
N LYS A 120 7.91 -11.83 3.12
CA LYS A 120 6.77 -12.17 2.26
C LYS A 120 5.54 -11.30 2.58
N ALA A 121 5.19 -11.18 3.85
CA ALA A 121 4.07 -10.35 4.29
C ALA A 121 4.26 -8.87 3.93
N LEU A 122 5.47 -8.35 4.12
CA LEU A 122 5.82 -6.96 3.74
C LEU A 122 5.70 -6.73 2.23
N THR A 123 6.08 -7.72 1.42
CA THR A 123 5.95 -7.64 -0.05
C THR A 123 4.48 -7.64 -0.46
N ALA A 124 3.65 -8.50 0.14
CA ALA A 124 2.21 -8.55 -0.11
C ALA A 124 1.52 -7.23 0.27
N SER A 125 1.73 -6.76 1.50
CA SER A 125 1.18 -5.48 1.97
C SER A 125 1.66 -4.29 1.13
N GLY A 126 2.92 -4.30 0.70
CA GLY A 126 3.45 -3.29 -0.22
C GLY A 126 2.72 -3.27 -1.57
N ALA A 127 2.28 -4.41 -2.09
CA ALA A 127 1.47 -4.48 -3.31
C ALA A 127 0.05 -3.96 -3.08
N GLU A 128 -0.59 -4.34 -1.97
CA GLU A 128 -1.92 -3.87 -1.58
C GLU A 128 -1.97 -2.34 -1.42
N ILE A 129 -0.97 -1.75 -0.75
CA ILE A 129 -0.87 -0.29 -0.58
C ILE A 129 -0.72 0.41 -1.94
N LYS A 130 0.08 -0.13 -2.86
CA LYS A 130 0.23 0.43 -4.21
C LYS A 130 -1.09 0.40 -4.98
N GLN A 131 -1.83 -0.70 -4.89
CA GLN A 131 -3.13 -0.84 -5.54
C GLN A 131 -4.17 0.12 -4.94
N ALA A 132 -4.28 0.17 -3.61
CA ALA A 132 -5.18 1.07 -2.92
C ALA A 132 -4.88 2.54 -3.25
N ARG A 133 -3.59 2.91 -3.32
CA ARG A 133 -3.18 4.26 -3.71
C ARG A 133 -3.56 4.59 -5.15
N ALA A 134 -3.41 3.65 -6.08
CA ALA A 134 -3.81 3.85 -7.48
C ALA A 134 -5.33 4.04 -7.60
N ALA A 135 -6.12 3.23 -6.90
CA ALA A 135 -7.57 3.36 -6.84
C ALA A 135 -8.00 4.72 -6.25
N GLN A 136 -7.40 5.12 -5.12
CA GLN A 136 -7.70 6.40 -4.48
C GLN A 136 -7.34 7.59 -5.38
N THR A 137 -6.24 7.50 -6.12
CA THR A 137 -5.81 8.56 -7.04
C THR A 137 -6.81 8.70 -8.19
N ALA A 138 -7.27 7.58 -8.76
CA ALA A 138 -8.29 7.60 -9.80
C ALA A 138 -9.61 8.22 -9.31
N GLU A 139 -10.06 7.89 -8.09
CA GLU A 139 -11.25 8.47 -7.48
C GLU A 139 -11.10 9.99 -7.24
N VAL A 140 -9.96 10.43 -6.71
CA VAL A 140 -9.68 11.86 -6.50
C VAL A 140 -9.68 12.60 -7.84
N THR A 141 -9.07 12.06 -8.89
CA THR A 141 -9.09 12.67 -10.21
C THR A 141 -10.51 12.75 -10.80
N ALA A 142 -11.32 11.70 -10.63
CA ALA A 142 -12.71 11.69 -11.09
C ALA A 142 -13.57 12.73 -10.36
N THR A 143 -13.45 12.80 -9.03
CA THR A 143 -14.18 13.78 -8.20
C THR A 143 -13.74 15.21 -8.48
N GLN A 144 -12.44 15.47 -8.68
CA GLN A 144 -11.94 16.79 -9.11
C GLN A 144 -12.51 17.22 -10.46
N SER A 145 -12.58 16.30 -11.42
CA SER A 145 -13.16 16.59 -12.74
C SER A 145 -14.65 16.92 -12.65
N ALA A 146 -15.40 16.16 -11.83
CA ALA A 146 -16.82 16.43 -11.58
C ALA A 146 -17.04 17.77 -10.86
N LEU A 147 -16.18 18.11 -9.90
CA LEU A 147 -16.23 19.40 -9.20
C LEU A 147 -16.01 20.56 -10.16
N HIS A 148 -14.98 20.49 -11.01
CA HIS A 148 -14.74 21.52 -12.03
C HIS A 148 -15.93 21.66 -12.99
N ALA A 149 -16.54 20.55 -13.43
CA ALA A 149 -17.73 20.61 -14.28
C ALA A 149 -18.89 21.32 -13.57
N ALA A 150 -19.12 21.02 -12.29
CA ALA A 150 -20.15 21.68 -11.48
C ALA A 150 -19.88 23.19 -11.31
N GLU A 151 -18.62 23.58 -11.07
CA GLU A 151 -18.22 24.99 -10.97
C GLU A 151 -18.53 25.77 -12.25
N LEU A 152 -18.29 25.18 -13.42
CA LEU A 152 -18.65 25.82 -14.70
C LEU A 152 -20.16 25.99 -14.85
N MET A 153 -20.95 24.98 -14.47
CA MET A 153 -22.42 25.07 -14.52
C MET A 153 -22.96 26.14 -13.56
N ILE A 154 -22.38 26.27 -12.37
CA ILE A 154 -22.77 27.32 -11.41
C ILE A 154 -22.48 28.70 -12.00
N LYS A 155 -21.30 28.92 -12.57
CA LYS A 155 -20.96 30.21 -13.22
C LYS A 155 -21.95 30.59 -14.33
N SER A 156 -22.29 29.64 -15.21
CA SER A 156 -23.28 29.88 -16.26
C SER A 156 -24.66 30.24 -15.68
N ARG A 157 -25.10 29.56 -14.61
CA ARG A 157 -26.37 29.89 -13.94
C ARG A 157 -26.34 31.25 -13.26
N ASP A 158 -25.22 31.66 -12.68
CA ASP A 158 -25.07 32.98 -12.06
C ASP A 158 -25.17 34.10 -13.12
N GLU A 159 -24.63 33.88 -14.31
CA GLU A 159 -24.80 34.79 -15.46
C GLU A 159 -26.27 34.88 -15.89
N ASP A 160 -26.97 33.75 -16.01
CA ASP A 160 -28.40 33.71 -16.32
C ASP A 160 -29.25 34.42 -15.25
N ILE A 161 -28.96 34.19 -13.98
CA ILE A 161 -29.63 34.87 -12.85
C ILE A 161 -29.42 36.38 -12.97
N THR A 162 -28.19 36.82 -13.22
CA THR A 162 -27.86 38.24 -13.37
C THR A 162 -28.63 38.88 -14.54
N ALA A 163 -28.75 38.17 -15.67
CA ALA A 163 -29.52 38.63 -16.82
C ALA A 163 -31.03 38.72 -16.51
N LEU A 164 -31.59 37.70 -15.85
CA LEU A 164 -32.99 37.67 -15.44
C LEU A 164 -33.32 38.78 -14.41
N SER A 165 -32.45 39.00 -13.43
CA SER A 165 -32.61 40.08 -12.46
C SER A 165 -32.68 41.45 -13.14
N ARG A 166 -31.83 41.69 -14.16
CA ARG A 166 -31.89 42.92 -14.96
C ARG A 166 -33.22 43.06 -15.70
N SER A 167 -33.68 42.00 -16.36
CA SER A 167 -34.96 41.99 -17.08
C SER A 167 -36.17 42.24 -16.16
N ILE A 168 -36.16 41.71 -14.94
CA ILE A 168 -37.22 41.98 -13.94
C ILE A 168 -37.27 43.46 -13.61
N VAL A 169 -36.12 44.09 -13.34
CA VAL A 169 -36.06 45.53 -13.04
C VAL A 169 -36.59 46.36 -14.21
N GLU A 170 -36.20 46.04 -15.44
CA GLU A 170 -36.71 46.72 -16.65
C GLU A 170 -38.23 46.58 -16.80
N ARG A 171 -38.78 45.39 -16.54
CA ARG A 171 -40.24 45.16 -16.58
C ARG A 171 -40.98 45.90 -15.49
N ASP A 172 -40.42 45.98 -14.28
CA ASP A 172 -41.01 46.74 -13.18
C ASP A 172 -41.09 48.23 -13.52
N GLU A 173 -40.06 48.80 -14.15
CA GLU A 173 -40.10 50.19 -14.63
C GLU A 173 -41.15 50.38 -15.74
N ALA A 174 -41.24 49.47 -16.71
CA ALA A 174 -42.29 49.51 -17.73
C ALA A 174 -43.70 49.43 -17.12
N TYR A 175 -43.89 48.61 -16.08
CA TYR A 175 -45.15 48.49 -15.37
C TYR A 175 -45.53 49.77 -14.63
N LYS A 176 -44.57 50.44 -13.98
CA LYS A 176 -44.80 51.77 -13.35
C LYS A 176 -45.26 52.81 -14.37
N ILE A 177 -44.66 52.83 -15.57
CA ILE A 177 -45.07 53.74 -16.65
C ILE A 177 -46.51 53.44 -17.08
N LEU A 178 -46.85 52.18 -17.33
CA LEU A 178 -48.19 51.75 -17.72
C LEU A 178 -49.24 52.09 -16.64
N GLN A 179 -48.91 51.88 -15.37
CA GLN A 179 -49.76 52.26 -14.24
C GLN A 179 -50.03 53.78 -14.24
N GLY A 180 -48.99 54.59 -14.47
CA GLY A 180 -49.11 56.04 -14.60
C GLY A 180 -50.00 56.48 -15.76
N VAL A 181 -49.87 55.84 -16.94
CA VAL A 181 -50.74 56.10 -18.10
C VAL A 181 -52.18 55.72 -17.82
N SER A 182 -52.41 54.53 -17.23
CA SER A 182 -53.76 54.08 -16.86
C SER A 182 -54.43 55.01 -15.85
N ALA A 183 -53.69 55.52 -14.86
CA ALA A 183 -54.20 56.48 -13.89
C ALA A 183 -54.63 57.79 -14.57
N LYS A 184 -53.83 58.31 -15.50
CA LYS A 184 -54.18 59.50 -16.28
C LYS A 184 -55.44 59.30 -17.13
N HIS A 185 -55.55 58.18 -17.84
CA HIS A 185 -56.77 57.87 -18.62
C HIS A 185 -58.00 57.76 -17.73
N PHE A 186 -57.88 57.14 -16.55
CA PHE A 186 -58.98 57.05 -15.61
C PHE A 186 -59.42 58.44 -15.12
N GLN A 187 -58.48 59.31 -14.80
CA GLN A 187 -58.77 60.71 -14.45
C GLN A 187 -59.47 61.45 -15.59
N GLN A 188 -58.97 61.34 -16.83
CA GLN A 188 -59.60 61.94 -18.01
C GLN A 188 -61.04 61.45 -18.22
N LEU A 189 -61.29 60.15 -18.01
CA LEU A 189 -62.65 59.61 -18.09
C LEU A 189 -63.56 60.19 -17.00
N GLN A 190 -63.06 60.37 -15.77
CA GLN A 190 -63.83 61.02 -14.71
C GLN A 190 -64.15 62.48 -15.05
N GLU A 191 -63.18 63.23 -15.58
CA GLU A 191 -63.38 64.63 -16.02
C GLU A 191 -64.42 64.72 -17.16
N ILE A 192 -64.38 63.81 -18.13
CA ILE A 192 -65.38 63.74 -19.21
C ILE A 192 -66.77 63.44 -18.64
N VAL A 193 -66.90 62.46 -17.74
CA VAL A 193 -68.18 62.12 -17.09
C VAL A 193 -68.74 63.32 -16.32
N LEU A 194 -67.90 64.04 -15.57
CA LEU A 194 -68.32 65.26 -14.87
C LEU A 194 -68.75 66.37 -15.84
N SER A 195 -68.09 66.51 -17.01
CA SER A 195 -68.48 67.48 -18.05
C SER A 195 -69.75 67.10 -18.82
N LEU A 196 -70.20 65.84 -18.73
CA LEU A 196 -71.41 65.33 -19.37
C LEU A 196 -72.68 65.59 -18.55
N ASP A 197 -72.55 65.91 -17.26
CA ASP A 197 -73.68 66.21 -16.38
C ASP A 197 -74.31 67.59 -16.63
N ASP A 198 -73.75 68.42 -17.52
CA ASP A 198 -74.24 69.78 -17.80
C ASP A 198 -74.88 69.97 -19.21
N ASP A 199 -74.90 68.96 -20.11
CA ASP A 199 -75.52 69.13 -21.45
C ASP A 199 -75.93 67.82 -22.16
N GLY A 200 -77.20 67.46 -22.00
CA GLY A 200 -78.10 66.83 -23.01
C GLY A 200 -77.63 65.62 -23.84
N SER A 201 -78.17 64.43 -23.52
CA SER A 201 -78.54 63.24 -24.33
C SER A 201 -77.66 62.75 -25.52
N HIS A 202 -77.15 63.61 -26.39
CA HIS A 202 -76.32 63.23 -27.54
C HIS A 202 -74.91 62.81 -27.11
N LYS A 203 -74.29 63.58 -26.20
CA LYS A 203 -72.93 63.30 -25.72
C LYS A 203 -72.87 61.99 -24.90
N HIS A 204 -73.91 61.69 -24.12
CA HIS A 204 -74.03 60.44 -23.36
C HIS A 204 -74.09 59.20 -24.26
N ARG A 205 -74.79 59.29 -25.40
CA ARG A 205 -74.90 58.18 -26.36
C ARG A 205 -73.56 57.89 -27.04
N HIS A 206 -72.81 58.94 -27.38
CA HIS A 206 -71.47 58.79 -27.95
C HIS A 206 -70.48 58.23 -26.92
N ALA A 207 -70.49 58.75 -25.69
CA ALA A 207 -69.63 58.27 -24.60
C ALA A 207 -69.89 56.79 -24.29
N LYS A 208 -71.18 56.37 -24.25
CA LYS A 208 -71.55 54.96 -24.07
C LYS A 208 -70.99 54.07 -25.18
N LYS A 209 -71.13 54.49 -26.45
CA LYS A 209 -70.56 53.76 -27.59
C LYS A 209 -69.04 53.62 -27.47
N THR A 210 -68.34 54.69 -27.12
CA THR A 210 -66.89 54.66 -26.92
C THR A 210 -66.50 53.73 -25.77
N ILE A 211 -67.25 53.71 -24.66
CA ILE A 211 -67.02 52.80 -23.52
C ILE A 211 -67.22 51.35 -23.94
N ASP A 212 -68.23 51.04 -24.75
CA ASP A 212 -68.47 49.69 -25.25
C ASP A 212 -67.34 49.23 -26.21
N GLU A 213 -66.87 50.10 -27.10
CA GLU A 213 -65.71 49.85 -27.98
C GLU A 213 -64.40 49.65 -27.18
N MET A 214 -64.18 50.46 -26.14
CA MET A 214 -63.03 50.32 -25.24
C MET A 214 -63.10 49.01 -24.44
N ARG A 215 -64.28 48.61 -23.98
CA ARG A 215 -64.50 47.32 -23.28
C ARG A 215 -64.20 46.14 -24.19
N GLU A 216 -64.64 46.19 -25.45
CA GLU A 216 -64.36 45.14 -26.43
C GLU A 216 -62.86 45.06 -26.76
N THR A 217 -62.20 46.21 -26.90
CA THR A 217 -60.74 46.28 -27.08
C THR A 217 -59.99 45.69 -25.88
N ASN A 218 -60.40 46.02 -24.65
CA ASN A 218 -59.77 45.47 -23.45
C ASN A 218 -59.98 43.95 -23.33
N LEU A 219 -61.17 43.45 -23.69
CA LEU A 219 -61.43 42.01 -23.75
C LEU A 219 -60.58 41.32 -24.82
N CYS A 220 -60.40 41.95 -25.98
CA CYS A 220 -59.50 41.46 -27.03
C CYS A 220 -58.05 41.40 -26.55
N GLN A 221 -57.54 42.48 -25.94
CA GLN A 221 -56.20 42.54 -25.37
C GLN A 221 -55.99 41.49 -24.27
N LYS A 222 -56.95 41.33 -23.36
CA LYS A 222 -56.93 40.27 -22.34
C LYS A 222 -56.85 38.89 -22.97
N ARG A 223 -57.63 38.62 -24.03
CA ARG A 223 -57.61 37.33 -24.72
C ARG A 223 -56.25 37.04 -25.37
N VAL A 224 -55.60 38.05 -25.94
CA VAL A 224 -54.24 37.94 -26.50
C VAL A 224 -53.20 37.68 -25.41
N ILE A 225 -53.26 38.43 -24.30
CA ILE A 225 -52.35 38.27 -23.15
C ILE A 225 -52.53 36.89 -22.50
N SER A 226 -53.76 36.44 -22.26
CA SER A 226 -54.05 35.12 -21.68
C SER A 226 -53.55 33.96 -22.55
N ARG A 227 -53.34 34.19 -23.84
CA ARG A 227 -52.78 33.20 -24.76
C ARG A 227 -51.29 33.44 -25.02
N GLN A 228 -50.64 34.33 -24.26
CA GLN A 228 -49.23 34.68 -24.44
C GLN A 228 -48.88 35.15 -25.86
N GLY A 229 -49.85 35.71 -26.60
CA GLY A 229 -49.69 36.09 -28.01
C GLY A 229 -50.01 35.00 -29.04
N PHE A 230 -50.30 33.75 -28.61
CA PHE A 230 -50.61 32.65 -29.52
C PHE A 230 -52.09 32.63 -29.94
N VAL A 231 -52.36 32.57 -31.24
CA VAL A 231 -53.70 32.33 -31.79
C VAL A 231 -53.70 30.91 -32.38
N PRO A 232 -54.44 29.94 -31.81
CA PRO A 232 -54.51 28.60 -32.35
C PRO A 232 -55.07 28.64 -33.79
N MET A 233 -54.31 28.09 -34.73
CA MET A 233 -54.73 27.87 -36.10
C MET A 233 -55.47 26.54 -36.18
N HIS A 234 -56.71 26.56 -36.65
CA HIS A 234 -57.52 25.37 -36.83
C HIS A 234 -57.50 24.96 -38.30
N ASP A 235 -57.74 23.67 -38.56
CA ASP A 235 -57.72 23.08 -39.89
C ASP A 235 -58.45 23.98 -40.93
N PRO A 236 -57.87 24.22 -42.13
CA PRO A 236 -58.45 25.07 -43.15
C PRO A 236 -59.89 24.69 -43.56
N HIS A 237 -60.25 23.41 -43.53
CA HIS A 237 -61.59 22.91 -43.84
C HIS A 237 -62.59 23.24 -42.73
N MET A 238 -62.15 23.18 -41.46
CA MET A 238 -62.96 23.60 -40.31
C MET A 238 -63.20 25.11 -40.33
N SER A 239 -62.16 25.86 -40.70
CA SER A 239 -62.26 27.30 -40.94
C SER A 239 -63.21 27.63 -42.11
N ALA A 240 -63.21 26.84 -43.18
CA ALA A 240 -64.12 26.99 -44.31
C ALA A 240 -65.59 26.70 -43.93
N ALA A 241 -65.84 25.63 -43.16
CA ALA A 241 -67.17 25.29 -42.65
C ALA A 241 -67.75 26.40 -41.77
N ALA A 242 -66.95 26.95 -40.85
CA ALA A 242 -67.37 28.09 -40.03
C ALA A 242 -67.55 29.39 -40.84
N GLY A 243 -66.71 29.62 -41.86
CA GLY A 243 -66.86 30.72 -42.81
C GLY A 243 -68.16 30.65 -43.63
N ALA A 244 -68.65 29.43 -43.88
CA ALA A 244 -69.95 29.17 -44.50
C ALA A 244 -71.13 29.22 -43.51
N GLY A 245 -70.89 29.52 -42.23
CA GLY A 245 -71.91 29.65 -41.19
C GLY A 245 -72.34 28.34 -40.54
N LEU A 246 -71.61 27.24 -40.76
CA LEU A 246 -71.86 25.96 -40.08
C LEU A 246 -71.32 26.02 -38.64
N ASP A 247 -72.14 25.59 -37.68
CA ASP A 247 -71.75 25.52 -36.27
C ASP A 247 -70.83 24.31 -36.03
N ILE A 248 -69.71 24.53 -35.34
CA ILE A 248 -68.72 23.50 -35.04
C ILE A 248 -68.74 23.25 -33.53
N PRO A 249 -69.23 22.08 -33.08
CA PRO A 249 -69.37 21.78 -31.66
C PRO A 249 -68.05 21.90 -30.90
N GLY A 250 -68.08 22.60 -29.75
CA GLY A 250 -66.92 22.76 -28.87
C GLY A 250 -65.98 23.92 -29.22
N MET A 251 -66.33 24.75 -30.21
CA MET A 251 -65.48 25.83 -30.69
C MET A 251 -66.17 27.21 -30.63
N ASP A 252 -65.40 28.25 -30.27
CA ASP A 252 -65.91 29.63 -30.22
C ASP A 252 -66.16 30.20 -31.64
N PRO A 253 -67.40 30.56 -31.99
CA PRO A 253 -67.73 31.04 -33.34
C PRO A 253 -66.96 32.29 -33.77
N ALA A 254 -66.60 33.17 -32.83
CA ALA A 254 -65.81 34.37 -33.12
C ALA A 254 -64.36 34.02 -33.49
N SER A 255 -63.77 33.09 -32.75
CA SER A 255 -62.43 32.57 -33.03
C SER A 255 -62.37 31.87 -34.38
N LEU A 256 -63.39 31.09 -34.75
CA LEU A 256 -63.48 30.44 -36.05
C LEU A 256 -63.62 31.42 -37.23
N LYS A 257 -64.42 32.48 -37.08
CA LYS A 257 -64.54 33.54 -38.10
C LYS A 257 -63.22 34.28 -38.33
N LEU A 258 -62.49 34.58 -37.25
CA LEU A 258 -61.15 35.18 -37.34
C LEU A 258 -60.19 34.22 -38.06
N ASN A 259 -60.23 32.93 -37.70
CA ASN A 259 -59.42 31.89 -38.34
C ASN A 259 -59.70 31.78 -39.84
N ALA A 260 -60.98 31.73 -40.23
CA ALA A 260 -61.41 31.70 -41.63
C ALA A 260 -60.92 32.92 -42.43
N ARG A 261 -60.96 34.11 -41.82
CA ARG A 261 -60.46 35.33 -42.45
C ARG A 261 -58.94 35.31 -42.60
N LEU A 262 -58.22 34.83 -41.59
CA LEU A 262 -56.77 34.72 -41.61
C LEU A 262 -56.30 33.66 -42.62
N CYS A 263 -56.91 32.48 -42.63
CA CYS A 263 -56.69 31.42 -43.61
C CYS A 263 -56.91 31.93 -45.04
N ARG A 264 -57.95 32.72 -45.29
CA ARG A 264 -58.21 33.30 -46.62
C ARG A 264 -57.10 34.28 -47.03
N LEU A 265 -56.72 35.21 -46.15
CA LEU A 265 -55.65 36.17 -46.41
C LEU A 265 -54.30 35.48 -46.65
N LEU A 266 -54.01 34.43 -45.89
CA LEU A 266 -52.79 33.63 -46.06
C LEU A 266 -52.84 32.82 -47.35
N ALA A 267 -53.99 32.26 -47.74
CA ALA A 267 -54.13 31.52 -48.99
C ALA A 267 -54.01 32.43 -50.23
N GLU A 268 -54.54 33.65 -50.16
CA GLU A 268 -54.37 34.66 -51.21
C GLU A 268 -52.91 35.09 -51.36
N ARG A 269 -52.19 35.23 -50.25
CA ARG A 269 -50.84 35.82 -50.25
C ARG A 269 -49.71 34.79 -50.35
N PHE A 270 -49.95 33.57 -49.87
CA PHE A 270 -48.99 32.47 -49.77
C PHE A 270 -49.66 31.13 -50.12
N PRO A 271 -50.11 30.92 -51.37
CA PRO A 271 -50.88 29.74 -51.76
C PRO A 271 -50.10 28.42 -51.59
N GLU A 272 -48.77 28.45 -51.72
CA GLU A 272 -47.92 27.26 -51.58
C GLU A 272 -47.74 26.81 -50.12
N VAL A 273 -47.95 27.71 -49.17
CA VAL A 273 -47.86 27.41 -47.72
C VAL A 273 -49.18 26.85 -47.20
N MET A 274 -50.31 27.27 -47.79
CA MET A 274 -51.65 26.87 -47.37
C MET A 274 -52.14 25.55 -48.00
N ARG A 275 -51.40 24.98 -48.95
CA ARG A 275 -51.72 23.68 -49.55
C ARG A 275 -51.01 22.57 -48.77
N ILE A 276 -51.71 22.02 -47.77
CA ILE A 276 -51.21 20.94 -46.92
C ILE A 276 -51.60 19.60 -47.59
N PRO A 277 -50.64 18.72 -47.96
CA PRO A 277 -50.94 17.38 -48.46
C PRO A 277 -51.60 16.50 -47.40
N ASP A 278 -52.43 15.54 -47.82
CA ASP A 278 -53.10 14.60 -46.91
C ASP A 278 -52.09 13.85 -46.03
N GLY A 279 -52.22 13.98 -44.71
CA GLY A 279 -51.40 13.28 -43.71
C GLY A 279 -50.17 14.05 -43.20
N GLU A 280 -49.96 15.31 -43.60
CA GLU A 280 -48.90 16.17 -43.08
C GLU A 280 -49.45 17.25 -42.14
N ASP A 281 -48.85 17.39 -40.95
CA ASP A 281 -49.06 18.56 -40.08
C ASP A 281 -47.96 19.60 -40.33
N ARG A 282 -48.34 20.84 -40.63
CA ARG A 282 -47.39 21.96 -40.81
C ARG A 282 -47.66 23.06 -39.79
N ILE A 283 -46.62 23.42 -39.03
CA ILE A 283 -46.66 24.57 -38.13
C ILE A 283 -46.18 25.79 -38.91
N VAL A 284 -47.03 26.82 -38.99
CA VAL A 284 -46.72 28.09 -39.64
C VAL A 284 -46.60 29.16 -38.56
N GLU A 285 -45.39 29.72 -38.40
CA GLU A 285 -45.15 30.86 -37.52
C GLU A 285 -45.25 32.17 -38.30
N LEU A 286 -46.22 33.01 -37.94
CA LEU A 286 -46.41 34.33 -38.55
C LEU A 286 -45.71 35.40 -37.70
N HIS A 287 -44.59 35.92 -38.20
CA HIS A 287 -43.91 37.07 -37.59
C HIS A 287 -44.50 38.38 -38.13
N ILE A 288 -45.20 39.12 -37.27
CA ILE A 288 -45.70 40.46 -37.61
C ILE A 288 -44.63 41.48 -37.23
N CYS A 289 -43.90 42.01 -38.22
CA CYS A 289 -43.00 43.13 -38.02
C CYS A 289 -43.79 44.44 -38.11
N SER A 290 -43.73 45.29 -37.07
CA SER A 290 -44.16 46.68 -37.21
C SER A 290 -43.15 47.44 -38.06
N ARG A 291 -43.63 48.23 -39.02
CA ARG A 291 -42.86 49.36 -39.53
C ARG A 291 -42.97 50.53 -38.56
#